data_AF-A0A2S0VW99-F1
#
_entry.id   AF-A0A2S0VW99-F1
#
_cell.length_a   1.000
_cell.length_b   1.000
_cell.length_c   1.000
_cell.angle_alpha   90.00
_cell.angle_beta   90.00
_cell.angle_gamma   90.00
#
_symmetry.space_group_name_H-M   'P 1'
#
loop_
_entity.id
_entity.type
_entity.pdbx_description
1 polymer ?
#
loop_
_entity_poly.entity_id
_entity_poly.type
_entity_poly.pdbx_seq_one_letter_code
_entity_poly.pdbx_strand_id
1 'polypeptide(L)'
;MLLFPSIADYRSINVMEFKYFKNPDKFAFLTSEPEACSVCGKLEVCFDAGGYSGINSIDCICFECLASGKLIDLDIEPNMIFDDGSEASKTITYKTPALPTWQETAWPTIKGRQPTFECIASKQDFLNKQDFLDCFIEDNQTREEVEWIWDTLPDKKLSSYEDASDISVYLFSLDNKKYWVWDAN
;
A
#
# COMPACT_ATOMS: atom_id res chain seq x y z
N MET A 1 37.73 -18.69 13.49
CA MET A 1 36.60 -18.13 14.26
C MET A 1 35.99 -17.05 13.39
N LEU A 2 34.95 -17.41 12.62
CA LEU A 2 34.29 -16.47 11.70
C LEU A 2 33.39 -15.58 12.54
N LEU A 3 33.66 -14.28 12.54
CA LEU A 3 32.84 -13.27 13.19
C LEU A 3 31.59 -13.07 12.33
N PHE A 4 30.44 -13.56 12.80
CA PHE A 4 29.15 -13.19 12.24
C PHE A 4 28.84 -11.75 12.64
N PRO A 5 28.45 -10.87 11.71
CA PRO A 5 28.00 -9.52 12.06
C PRO A 5 26.75 -9.61 12.95
N SER A 6 26.60 -8.66 13.87
CA SER A 6 25.40 -8.59 14.70
C SER A 6 24.21 -8.09 13.85
N ILE A 7 22.99 -8.49 14.21
CA ILE A 7 21.73 -8.09 13.54
C ILE A 7 21.58 -6.55 13.43
N ALA A 8 22.30 -5.78 14.25
CA ALA A 8 22.27 -4.32 14.22
C ALA A 8 23.02 -3.68 13.02
N ASP A 9 23.88 -4.42 12.32
CA ASP A 9 24.73 -3.87 11.24
C ASP A 9 24.06 -3.84 9.84
N TYR A 10 22.81 -4.31 9.70
CA TYR A 10 22.10 -4.35 8.41
C TYR A 10 21.17 -3.15 8.12
N ARG A 11 21.04 -2.18 9.03
CA ARG A 11 20.10 -1.06 8.84
C ARG A 11 20.76 0.16 8.23
N SER A 12 21.15 0.04 6.97
CA SER A 12 20.93 1.12 6.02
C SER A 12 19.87 0.65 5.05
N ILE A 13 18.62 0.60 5.52
CA ILE A 13 17.47 0.45 4.63
C ILE A 13 17.51 1.73 3.79
N ASN A 14 18.08 1.64 2.59
CA ASN A 14 17.76 2.60 1.54
C ASN A 14 16.27 2.38 1.28
N VAL A 15 15.42 3.14 1.99
CA VAL A 15 13.97 3.05 1.83
C VAL A 15 13.71 3.58 0.43
N MET A 16 13.58 2.66 -0.53
CA MET A 16 13.23 3.03 -1.88
C MET A 16 11.87 3.72 -1.85
N GLU A 17 11.81 4.89 -2.47
CA GLU A 17 10.59 5.66 -2.56
C GLU A 17 9.73 5.16 -3.73
N PHE A 18 8.47 4.87 -3.45
CA PHE A 18 7.46 4.60 -4.48
C PHE A 18 6.62 5.84 -4.69
N LYS A 19 6.46 6.26 -5.95
CA LYS A 19 5.74 7.49 -6.31
C LYS A 19 4.31 7.54 -5.75
N TYR A 20 3.63 6.40 -5.77
CA TYR A 20 2.25 6.29 -5.35
C TYR A 20 2.08 5.59 -4.00
N PHE A 21 3.15 5.19 -3.30
CA PHE A 21 3.02 4.49 -2.02
C PHE A 21 4.07 4.98 -1.03
N LYS A 22 3.63 5.57 0.09
CA LYS A 22 4.54 6.04 1.14
C LYS A 22 4.76 5.00 2.21
N ASN A 23 5.97 5.01 2.78
CA ASN A 23 6.40 4.13 3.88
C ASN A 23 6.07 2.64 3.62
N PRO A 24 6.53 2.06 2.49
CA PRO A 24 6.30 0.65 2.17
C PRO A 24 6.82 -0.30 3.26
N ASP A 25 7.84 0.11 4.03
CA ASP A 25 8.40 -0.63 5.16
C ASP A 25 7.42 -0.81 6.34
N LYS A 26 6.33 -0.02 6.36
CA LYS A 26 5.34 -0.03 7.45
C LYS A 26 3.98 -0.54 7.02
N PHE A 27 3.57 -0.22 5.79
CA PHE A 27 2.19 -0.42 5.36
C PHE A 27 2.03 -1.41 4.21
N ALA A 28 3.10 -2.00 3.69
CA ALA A 28 2.99 -3.11 2.74
C ALA A 28 3.10 -4.46 3.45
N PHE A 29 2.54 -5.51 2.85
CA PHE A 29 2.79 -6.88 3.29
C PHE A 29 4.24 -7.28 2.96
N LEU A 30 5.04 -7.52 3.99
CA LEU A 30 6.43 -7.91 3.88
C LEU A 30 6.64 -9.31 4.43
N THR A 31 7.64 -10.01 3.89
CA THR A 31 8.10 -11.26 4.47
C THR A 31 8.62 -11.03 5.89
N SER A 32 8.30 -11.96 6.81
CA SER A 32 8.70 -11.84 8.22
C SER A 32 10.21 -12.02 8.44
N GLU A 33 10.86 -12.75 7.54
CA GLU A 33 12.31 -12.97 7.51
C GLU A 33 12.86 -12.71 6.10
N PRO A 34 14.19 -12.57 5.92
CA PRO A 34 14.79 -12.48 4.61
C PRO A 34 14.51 -13.72 3.75
N GLU A 35 13.99 -13.51 2.55
CA GLU A 35 13.69 -14.56 1.58
C GLU A 35 14.36 -14.24 0.23
N ALA A 36 14.58 -15.27 -0.59
CA ALA A 36 15.18 -15.09 -1.90
C ALA A 36 14.10 -14.56 -2.86
N CYS A 37 14.26 -13.33 -3.35
CA CYS A 37 13.35 -12.73 -4.32
C CYS A 37 13.14 -13.68 -5.51
N SER A 38 11.89 -13.98 -5.85
CA SER A 38 11.55 -14.93 -6.92
C SER A 38 12.01 -14.47 -8.32
N VAL A 39 12.37 -13.19 -8.48
CA VAL A 39 12.83 -12.61 -9.75
C VAL A 39 14.35 -12.60 -9.88
N CYS A 40 15.07 -12.10 -8.87
CA CYS A 40 16.53 -11.92 -8.96
C CYS A 40 17.34 -12.86 -8.05
N GLY A 41 16.70 -13.59 -7.16
CA GLY A 41 17.33 -14.51 -6.21
C GLY A 41 18.05 -13.84 -5.04
N LYS A 42 18.00 -12.50 -4.92
CA LYS A 42 18.63 -11.78 -3.80
C LYS A 42 17.90 -12.09 -2.49
N LEU A 43 18.66 -12.40 -1.45
CA LEU A 43 18.16 -12.71 -0.11
C LEU A 43 17.98 -11.42 0.71
N GLU A 44 16.74 -11.02 0.94
CA GLU A 44 16.36 -9.84 1.73
C GLU A 44 14.90 -9.88 2.17
N VAL A 45 14.47 -8.96 3.03
CA VAL A 45 13.03 -8.78 3.30
C VAL A 45 12.37 -8.27 2.02
N CYS A 46 11.35 -8.99 1.56
CA CYS A 46 10.67 -8.75 0.29
C CYS A 46 9.20 -8.37 0.51
N PHE A 47 8.53 -7.86 -0.52
CA PHE A 47 7.08 -7.81 -0.54
C PHE A 47 6.53 -9.22 -0.72
N ASP A 48 5.63 -9.61 0.18
CA ASP A 48 4.88 -10.86 0.07
C ASP A 48 3.93 -10.75 -1.14
N ALA A 49 4.01 -11.73 -2.04
CA ALA A 49 3.24 -11.73 -3.28
C ALA A 49 2.07 -12.73 -3.26
N GLY A 50 1.73 -13.31 -2.10
CA GLY A 50 0.66 -14.30 -1.97
C GLY A 50 -0.73 -13.78 -2.35
N GLY A 51 -0.94 -12.46 -2.31
CA GLY A 51 -2.18 -11.80 -2.74
C GLY A 51 -2.14 -11.20 -4.14
N TYR A 52 -1.05 -11.37 -4.91
CA TYR A 52 -0.94 -10.73 -6.22
C TYR A 52 -1.74 -11.51 -7.28
N SER A 53 -2.43 -10.79 -8.15
CA SER A 53 -3.19 -11.37 -9.26
C SER A 53 -2.30 -11.54 -10.50
N GLY A 54 -2.55 -12.56 -11.33
CA GLY A 54 -1.79 -12.76 -12.57
C GLY A 54 -1.88 -14.18 -13.13
N ILE A 55 -1.35 -14.38 -14.34
CA ILE A 55 -1.24 -15.74 -14.94
C ILE A 55 -0.11 -16.53 -14.29
N ASN A 56 0.99 -15.83 -14.00
CA ASN A 56 2.12 -16.39 -13.26
C ASN A 56 1.98 -16.07 -11.77
N SER A 57 2.71 -16.81 -10.94
CA SER A 57 2.82 -16.54 -9.51
C SER A 57 4.27 -16.49 -9.07
N ILE A 58 4.52 -15.73 -8.02
CA ILE A 58 5.81 -15.63 -7.33
C ILE A 58 5.53 -15.63 -5.83
N ASP A 59 6.50 -16.04 -5.03
CA ASP A 59 6.34 -16.06 -3.57
C ASP A 59 6.59 -14.66 -2.99
N CYS A 60 7.64 -13.98 -3.45
CA CYS A 60 7.96 -12.64 -3.02
C CYS A 60 8.79 -11.85 -4.05
N ILE A 61 8.76 -10.53 -3.94
CA ILE A 61 9.54 -9.62 -4.80
C ILE A 61 10.28 -8.57 -3.99
N CYS A 62 11.57 -8.37 -4.27
CA CYS A 62 12.32 -7.32 -3.59
C CYS A 62 11.95 -5.92 -4.09
N PHE A 63 12.32 -4.91 -3.30
CA PHE A 63 12.07 -3.50 -3.61
C PHE A 63 12.56 -3.10 -5.00
N GLU A 64 13.78 -3.52 -5.37
CA GLU A 64 14.41 -3.16 -6.64
C GLU A 64 13.68 -3.77 -7.85
N CYS A 65 13.33 -5.05 -7.77
CA CYS A 65 12.61 -5.72 -8.84
C CYS A 65 11.20 -5.14 -9.02
N LEU A 66 10.51 -4.80 -7.93
CA LEU A 66 9.20 -4.17 -8.02
C LEU A 66 9.30 -2.78 -8.65
N ALA A 67 10.14 -1.90 -8.11
CA ALA A 67 10.25 -0.52 -8.62
C ALA A 67 10.73 -0.45 -10.08
N SER A 68 11.55 -1.41 -10.52
CA SER A 68 12.00 -1.52 -11.91
C SER A 68 10.94 -2.10 -12.87
N GLY A 69 9.81 -2.58 -12.34
CA GLY A 69 8.68 -3.08 -13.13
C GLY A 69 8.86 -4.49 -13.67
N LYS A 70 9.58 -5.35 -12.95
CA LYS A 70 9.76 -6.76 -13.34
C LYS A 70 8.46 -7.56 -13.43
N LEU A 71 7.40 -7.10 -12.77
CA LEU A 71 6.09 -7.74 -12.85
C LEU A 71 5.40 -7.55 -14.21
N ILE A 72 5.78 -6.56 -15.01
CA ILE A 72 5.25 -6.35 -16.36
C ILE A 72 5.53 -7.57 -17.24
N ASP A 73 6.77 -8.07 -17.20
CA ASP A 73 7.19 -9.22 -18.00
C ASP A 73 6.54 -10.52 -17.52
N LEU A 74 6.06 -10.54 -16.27
CA LEU A 74 5.42 -11.69 -15.63
C LEU A 74 3.89 -11.64 -15.70
N ASP A 75 3.30 -10.53 -16.15
CA ASP A 75 1.85 -10.32 -16.14
C ASP A 75 1.25 -10.57 -14.75
N ILE A 76 1.86 -9.94 -13.73
CA ILE A 76 1.46 -10.00 -12.31
C ILE A 76 1.10 -8.58 -11.85
N GLU A 77 -0.05 -8.43 -11.24
CA GLU A 77 -0.69 -7.16 -10.89
C GLU A 77 -0.95 -7.13 -9.38
N PRO A 78 -0.09 -6.45 -8.59
CA PRO A 78 -0.32 -6.27 -7.15
C PRO A 78 -1.48 -5.34 -6.82
N ASN A 79 -1.87 -4.47 -7.76
CA ASN A 79 -2.90 -3.46 -7.56
C ASN A 79 -3.90 -3.45 -8.71
N MET A 80 -5.17 -3.33 -8.37
CA MET A 80 -6.23 -3.02 -9.31
C MET A 80 -6.35 -1.51 -9.52
N ILE A 81 -6.48 -1.05 -10.76
CA ILE A 81 -6.75 0.34 -11.12
C ILE A 81 -7.50 0.40 -12.45
N PHE A 82 -8.25 1.49 -12.70
CA PHE A 82 -8.76 1.77 -14.04
C PHE A 82 -7.59 2.00 -15.01
N ASP A 83 -7.36 1.04 -15.91
CA ASP A 83 -6.33 1.18 -16.93
C ASP A 83 -6.78 2.12 -18.05
N ASP A 84 -6.24 3.34 -18.02
CA ASP A 84 -6.39 4.34 -19.07
C ASP A 84 -5.20 4.35 -20.06
N GLY A 85 -4.30 3.35 -19.94
CA GLY A 85 -3.08 3.23 -20.74
C GLY A 85 -1.97 4.21 -20.36
N SER A 86 -2.16 5.04 -19.32
CA SER A 86 -1.17 6.02 -18.89
C SER A 86 0.05 5.37 -18.22
N GLU A 87 1.16 6.11 -18.11
CA GLU A 87 2.30 5.64 -17.31
C GLU A 87 1.93 5.57 -15.82
N ALA A 88 0.94 6.35 -15.37
CA ALA A 88 0.47 6.31 -13.99
C ALA A 88 -0.25 4.99 -13.69
N SER A 89 -1.18 4.56 -14.56
CA SER A 89 -1.86 3.26 -14.40
C SER A 89 -0.84 2.13 -14.35
N LYS A 90 0.06 2.05 -15.35
CA LYS A 90 1.12 1.03 -15.41
C LYS A 90 2.06 1.03 -14.20
N THR A 91 2.41 2.20 -13.68
CA THR A 91 3.27 2.30 -12.49
C THR A 91 2.56 1.75 -11.25
N ILE A 92 1.28 2.03 -11.09
CA ILE A 92 0.48 1.52 -9.97
C ILE A 92 0.28 0.01 -10.11
N THR A 93 -0.12 -0.45 -11.30
CA THR A 93 -0.39 -1.85 -11.59
C THR A 93 0.82 -2.75 -11.42
N TYR A 94 2.05 -2.32 -11.78
CA TYR A 94 3.20 -3.24 -11.85
C TYR A 94 4.43 -2.82 -11.03
N LYS A 95 4.50 -1.57 -10.57
CA LYS A 95 5.70 -1.00 -9.95
C LYS A 95 5.46 -0.47 -8.54
N THR A 96 4.27 -0.68 -7.99
CA THR A 96 3.85 -0.14 -6.69
C THR A 96 3.48 -1.30 -5.78
N PRO A 97 3.82 -1.27 -4.48
CA PRO A 97 3.41 -2.30 -3.53
C PRO A 97 1.90 -2.46 -3.52
N ALA A 98 1.41 -3.68 -3.24
CA ALA A 98 -0.01 -3.89 -3.04
C ALA A 98 -0.52 -3.05 -1.86
N LEU A 99 -1.72 -2.47 -2.02
CA LEU A 99 -2.45 -1.93 -0.87
C LEU A 99 -2.74 -3.07 0.13
N PRO A 100 -2.59 -2.82 1.44
CA PRO A 100 -2.87 -3.83 2.45
C PRO A 100 -4.39 -3.98 2.68
N THR A 101 -5.13 -4.36 1.63
CA THR A 101 -6.59 -4.47 1.64
C THR A 101 -7.04 -5.93 1.66
N TRP A 102 -8.22 -6.19 2.21
CA TRP A 102 -8.82 -7.53 2.23
C TRP A 102 -9.70 -7.78 1.00
N GLN A 103 -10.46 -6.77 0.58
CA GLN A 103 -11.20 -6.72 -0.67
C GLN A 103 -10.34 -6.03 -1.73
N GLU A 104 -10.47 -6.52 -2.97
CA GLU A 104 -9.82 -6.04 -4.20
C GLU A 104 -10.21 -4.58 -4.54
N THR A 105 -9.85 -3.64 -3.66
CA THR A 105 -10.21 -2.24 -3.74
C THR A 105 -9.35 -1.58 -4.80
N ALA A 106 -9.98 -1.08 -5.85
CA ALA A 106 -9.26 -0.38 -6.91
C ALA A 106 -8.61 0.91 -6.40
N TRP A 107 -7.41 1.18 -6.88
CA TRP A 107 -6.69 2.43 -6.61
C TRP A 107 -7.52 3.62 -7.07
N PRO A 108 -7.81 4.61 -6.20
CA PRO A 108 -8.73 5.68 -6.52
C PRO A 108 -8.19 6.62 -7.60
N THR A 109 -9.09 7.23 -8.37
CA THR A 109 -8.75 8.28 -9.34
C THR A 109 -9.49 9.58 -8.99
N ILE A 110 -8.74 10.64 -8.70
CA ILE A 110 -9.27 11.94 -8.29
C ILE A 110 -9.11 12.94 -9.41
N LYS A 111 -10.22 13.31 -10.06
CA LYS A 111 -10.24 14.25 -11.20
C LYS A 111 -9.26 13.85 -12.31
N GLY A 112 -9.23 12.56 -12.65
CA GLY A 112 -8.34 12.00 -13.67
C GLY A 112 -6.86 11.89 -13.27
N ARG A 113 -6.53 12.01 -11.98
CA ARG A 113 -5.17 11.82 -11.47
C ARG A 113 -5.15 10.84 -10.30
N GLN A 114 -4.09 10.06 -10.24
CA GLN A 114 -3.90 9.05 -9.20
C GLN A 114 -3.24 9.69 -7.97
N PRO A 115 -3.83 9.54 -6.78
CA PRO A 115 -3.26 10.02 -5.55
C PRO A 115 -2.19 9.03 -5.01
N THR A 116 -1.39 9.49 -4.06
CA THR A 116 -0.39 8.67 -3.37
C THR A 116 -0.99 8.10 -2.08
N PHE A 117 -0.88 6.79 -1.86
CA PHE A 117 -1.23 6.15 -0.60
C PHE A 117 -0.28 6.60 0.51
N GLU A 118 -0.82 7.00 1.66
CA GLU A 118 -0.08 7.53 2.81
C GLU A 118 0.08 6.49 3.92
N CYS A 119 -1.05 5.91 4.35
CA CYS A 119 -1.15 4.98 5.48
C CYS A 119 -2.58 4.43 5.62
N ILE A 120 -2.75 3.46 6.53
CA ILE A 120 -4.05 3.17 7.14
C ILE A 120 -4.31 4.21 8.23
N ALA A 121 -5.46 4.87 8.18
CA ALA A 121 -5.76 6.08 8.94
C ALA A 121 -6.24 5.80 10.37
N SER A 122 -5.92 6.74 11.25
CA SER A 122 -6.48 6.89 12.59
C SER A 122 -7.25 8.20 12.71
N LYS A 123 -7.97 8.41 13.82
CA LYS A 123 -8.61 9.72 14.10
C LYS A 123 -7.59 10.86 14.16
N GLN A 124 -6.33 10.59 14.50
CA GLN A 124 -5.27 11.62 14.56
C GLN A 124 -4.79 12.09 13.18
N ASP A 125 -5.15 11.38 12.12
CA ASP A 125 -4.84 11.78 10.75
C ASP A 125 -5.85 12.79 10.19
N PHE A 126 -6.89 13.13 10.96
CA PHE A 126 -7.92 14.12 10.60
C PHE A 126 -8.01 15.20 11.67
N LEU A 127 -8.52 16.39 11.30
CA LEU A 127 -8.73 17.47 12.27
C LEU A 127 -9.91 17.18 13.21
N ASN A 128 -10.96 16.54 12.68
CA ASN A 128 -12.17 16.14 13.37
C ASN A 128 -13.05 15.28 12.43
N LYS A 129 -14.22 14.83 12.92
CA LYS A 129 -15.17 14.05 12.13
C LYS A 129 -15.60 14.72 10.82
N GLN A 130 -15.79 16.04 10.81
CA GLN A 130 -16.19 16.73 9.58
C GLN A 130 -15.07 16.70 8.53
N ASP A 131 -13.82 16.95 8.94
CA ASP A 131 -12.64 16.84 8.08
C ASP A 131 -12.48 15.41 7.51
N PHE A 132 -12.75 14.39 8.34
CA PHE A 132 -12.83 13.00 7.89
C PHE A 132 -13.88 12.82 6.80
N LEU A 133 -15.14 13.20 7.01
CA LEU A 133 -16.21 13.06 6.01
C LEU A 133 -15.92 13.84 4.73
N ASP A 134 -15.32 15.03 4.85
CA ASP A 134 -14.98 15.86 3.70
C ASP A 134 -13.86 15.27 2.82
N CYS A 135 -13.02 14.41 3.40
CA CYS A 135 -12.00 13.66 2.69
C CYS A 135 -12.53 12.36 2.05
N PHE A 136 -13.77 11.94 2.30
CA PHE A 136 -14.29 10.71 1.71
C PHE A 136 -14.43 10.82 0.19
N ILE A 137 -13.98 9.80 -0.52
CA ILE A 137 -14.21 9.67 -1.97
C ILE A 137 -15.57 9.01 -2.16
N GLU A 138 -16.58 9.83 -2.44
CA GLU A 138 -17.90 9.31 -2.81
C GLU A 138 -17.84 8.65 -4.19
N ASP A 139 -18.33 7.42 -4.26
CA ASP A 139 -18.56 6.69 -5.50
C ASP A 139 -19.94 6.03 -5.44
N ASN A 140 -19.99 4.79 -4.96
CA ASN A 140 -21.19 4.01 -4.74
C ASN A 140 -21.84 4.24 -3.35
N GLN A 141 -21.19 4.98 -2.46
CA GLN A 141 -21.69 5.36 -1.14
C GLN A 141 -21.59 6.87 -0.93
N THR A 142 -22.51 7.44 -0.15
CA THR A 142 -22.46 8.85 0.28
C THR A 142 -21.80 9.01 1.64
N ARG A 143 -21.36 10.24 1.97
CA ARG A 143 -20.79 10.59 3.28
C ARG A 143 -21.68 10.22 4.46
N GLU A 144 -22.99 10.40 4.31
CA GLU A 144 -23.97 10.08 5.36
C GLU A 144 -24.04 8.57 5.61
N GLU A 145 -23.89 7.75 4.56
CA GLU A 145 -23.92 6.29 4.66
C GLU A 145 -22.67 5.73 5.36
N VAL A 146 -21.54 6.41 5.24
CA VAL A 146 -20.25 5.99 5.83
C VAL A 146 -19.90 6.75 7.12
N GLU A 147 -20.79 7.60 7.62
CA GLU A 147 -20.50 8.46 8.79
C GLU A 147 -20.08 7.64 10.02
N TRP A 148 -20.68 6.47 10.19
CA TRP A 148 -20.44 5.56 11.32
C TRP A 148 -19.00 5.03 11.39
N ILE A 149 -18.26 5.03 10.26
CA ILE A 149 -16.87 4.56 10.20
C ILE A 149 -15.98 5.41 11.11
N TRP A 150 -16.28 6.70 11.28
CA TRP A 150 -15.53 7.56 12.19
C TRP A 150 -15.40 6.98 13.60
N ASP A 151 -16.45 6.32 14.08
CA ASP A 151 -16.49 5.77 15.44
C ASP A 151 -15.71 4.46 15.56
N THR A 152 -15.32 3.83 14.43
CA THR A 152 -14.50 2.62 14.38
C THR A 152 -13.01 2.90 14.23
N LEU A 153 -12.62 4.11 13.80
CA LEU A 153 -11.21 4.47 13.65
C LEU A 153 -10.44 4.39 14.98
N PRO A 154 -9.20 3.89 14.96
CA PRO A 154 -8.31 3.95 16.11
C PRO A 154 -8.07 5.40 16.59
N ASP A 155 -8.02 5.59 17.91
CA ASP A 155 -7.75 6.91 18.52
C ASP A 155 -6.27 7.32 18.43
N LYS A 156 -5.37 6.36 18.16
CA LYS A 156 -3.93 6.56 18.06
C LYS A 156 -3.45 6.29 16.65
N LYS A 157 -2.42 7.01 16.22
CA LYS A 157 -1.77 6.78 14.94
C LYS A 157 -1.16 5.38 14.86
N LEU A 158 -1.41 4.73 13.74
CA LEU A 158 -0.90 3.39 13.45
C LEU A 158 0.58 3.47 13.08
N SER A 159 1.33 2.45 13.48
CA SER A 159 2.76 2.33 13.19
C SER A 159 3.03 1.39 12.02
N SER A 160 2.16 0.40 11.81
CA SER A 160 2.15 -0.53 10.69
C SER A 160 0.71 -0.87 10.26
N TYR A 161 0.57 -1.65 9.18
CA TYR A 161 -0.73 -2.19 8.77
C TYR A 161 -1.31 -3.20 9.78
N GLU A 162 -0.46 -3.88 10.56
CA GLU A 162 -0.87 -4.89 11.55
C GLU A 162 -1.65 -4.29 12.72
N ASP A 163 -1.51 -2.97 12.94
CA ASP A 163 -2.26 -2.21 13.95
C ASP A 163 -3.71 -1.91 13.51
N ALA A 164 -4.09 -2.28 12.28
CA ALA A 164 -5.42 -2.00 11.74
C ALA A 164 -6.50 -2.90 12.36
N SER A 165 -7.71 -2.34 12.47
CA SER A 165 -8.91 -3.06 12.95
C SER A 165 -9.64 -3.81 11.84
N ASP A 166 -10.74 -4.48 12.19
CA ASP A 166 -11.70 -5.11 11.24
C ASP A 166 -12.22 -4.14 10.16
N ILE A 167 -12.11 -2.82 10.40
CA ILE A 167 -12.36 -1.79 9.38
C ILE A 167 -11.09 -0.99 9.20
N SER A 168 -10.70 -0.81 7.95
CA SER A 168 -9.53 -0.02 7.56
C SER A 168 -9.93 1.14 6.67
N VAL A 169 -9.35 2.31 6.96
CA VAL A 169 -9.47 3.51 6.13
C VAL A 169 -8.13 3.78 5.46
N TYR A 170 -8.08 3.68 4.14
CA TYR A 170 -6.87 3.89 3.36
C TYR A 170 -6.77 5.35 2.99
N LEU A 171 -5.79 6.05 3.57
CA LEU A 171 -5.58 7.47 3.36
C LEU A 171 -4.69 7.70 2.15
N PHE A 172 -5.13 8.59 1.28
CA PHE A 172 -4.43 9.04 0.09
C PHE A 172 -4.23 10.55 0.11
N SER A 173 -3.22 11.02 -0.62
CA SER A 173 -3.02 12.45 -0.85
C SER A 173 -2.83 12.81 -2.32
N LEU A 174 -3.34 13.98 -2.70
CA LEU A 174 -3.11 14.61 -4.01
C LEU A 174 -3.16 16.13 -3.86
N ASP A 175 -2.12 16.82 -4.32
CA ASP A 175 -1.97 18.28 -4.22
C ASP A 175 -2.20 18.83 -2.79
N ASN A 176 -1.61 18.17 -1.78
CA ASN A 176 -1.77 18.50 -0.35
C ASN A 176 -3.20 18.38 0.19
N LYS A 177 -4.11 17.73 -0.54
CA LYS A 177 -5.44 17.35 -0.05
C LYS A 177 -5.47 15.87 0.27
N LYS A 178 -6.24 15.52 1.30
CA LYS A 178 -6.47 14.15 1.73
C LYS A 178 -7.72 13.59 1.09
N TYR A 179 -7.67 12.30 0.81
CA TYR A 179 -8.78 11.52 0.30
C TYR A 179 -8.74 10.15 0.96
N TRP A 180 -9.87 9.50 1.18
CA TRP A 180 -9.85 8.11 1.66
C TRP A 180 -10.96 7.27 1.06
N VAL A 181 -10.65 5.97 0.97
CA VAL A 181 -11.60 4.87 0.77
C VAL A 181 -11.48 3.93 1.97
N TRP A 182 -12.40 2.99 2.12
CA TRP A 182 -12.40 2.06 3.24
C TRP A 182 -12.70 0.64 2.77
N ASP A 183 -12.33 -0.31 3.62
CA ASP A 183 -12.63 -1.72 3.45
C ASP A 183 -12.90 -2.38 4.81
N ALA A 184 -13.66 -3.47 4.80
CA ALA A 184 -13.83 -4.36 5.93
C ALA A 184 -12.91 -5.58 5.76
N ASN A 185 -12.02 -5.77 6.74
CA ASN A 185 -11.04 -6.84 6.84
C ASN A 185 -11.62 -8.14 7.40
#